data_AF-A0A849SY24-F1
#
_entry.id   AF-A0A849SY24-F1
#
_cell.length_a   1.000
_cell.length_b   1.000
_cell.length_c   1.000
_cell.angle_alpha   90.00
_cell.angle_beta   90.00
_cell.angle_gamma   90.00
#
_symmetry.space_group_name_H-M   'P 1'
#
loop_
_entity.id
_entity.type
_entity.pdbx_description
1 polymer ?
#
loop_
_entity_poly.entity_id
_entity_poly.type
_entity_poly.pdbx_seq_one_letter_code
_entity_poly.pdbx_strand_id
1 'polypeptide(L)'
;MERSKKSTRLVLGPSRLLFFLMLSLFLNLSCVPNPEDITLSDNSDVQNSSPPSHSSYYIEEIMALTHNSKCSAYSWQDRGRAPAAYIQGMALTFARSFCRLKTSQAAFISIATVLSNNTGDAKIDALTYYSSLFSQSGMSLTNNRDETVRSLYTLGIGLGMRESSGKYCEGRDMSASNTSASTAEAGIFQTSYNSLSASEELSKLYNEYKLAPHKCLLEVFSSNIKCKTSSIAGTGPGADYQAFNKSCPAFATEYAMIMLRVRRNHYGPINRKEAQVVQSCNQMLNSVQDYIENDLNACDDLNL
;
A
#
# COMPACT_ATOMS: atom_id res chain seq x y z
N MET A 1 49.78 -35.75 6.55
CA MET A 1 48.46 -36.09 5.97
C MET A 1 47.94 -34.87 5.23
N GLU A 2 48.41 -34.67 4.00
CA GLU A 2 47.89 -33.67 3.07
C GLU A 2 46.77 -34.29 2.23
N ARG A 3 45.60 -33.65 2.17
CA ARG A 3 44.68 -33.86 1.05
C ARG A 3 44.17 -32.53 0.52
N SER A 4 44.62 -32.29 -0.70
CA SER A 4 44.41 -31.16 -1.60
C SER A 4 42.94 -30.96 -2.01
N LYS A 5 42.59 -29.68 -2.15
CA LYS A 5 41.33 -29.16 -2.70
C LYS A 5 41.22 -29.47 -4.20
N LYS A 6 40.05 -29.93 -4.67
CA LYS A 6 39.69 -29.87 -6.10
C LYS A 6 38.57 -28.85 -6.29
N SER A 7 38.91 -27.85 -7.11
CA SER A 7 38.04 -26.80 -7.64
C SER A 7 37.52 -27.26 -8.99
N THR A 8 36.20 -27.23 -9.19
CA THR A 8 35.57 -27.53 -10.48
C THR A 8 35.05 -26.23 -11.08
N ARG A 9 35.72 -25.76 -12.13
CA ARG A 9 35.26 -24.64 -12.97
C ARG A 9 34.18 -25.15 -13.93
N LEU A 10 33.02 -24.48 -13.93
CA LEU A 10 32.01 -24.60 -14.98
C LEU A 10 32.34 -23.60 -16.11
N VAL A 11 32.38 -24.09 -17.35
CA VAL A 11 32.64 -23.31 -18.56
C VAL A 11 31.32 -22.82 -19.15
N LEU A 12 31.15 -21.51 -19.31
CA LEU A 12 30.06 -20.89 -20.07
C LEU A 12 30.35 -20.95 -21.57
N GLY A 13 29.38 -21.44 -22.36
CA GLY A 13 29.38 -21.33 -23.83
C GLY A 13 28.70 -20.05 -24.33
N PRO A 14 29.03 -19.54 -25.53
CA PRO A 14 28.52 -18.27 -26.02
C PRO A 14 27.13 -18.42 -26.66
N SER A 15 26.16 -17.64 -26.17
CA SER A 15 24.85 -17.45 -26.83
C SER A 15 24.97 -16.47 -27.98
N ARG A 16 24.48 -16.87 -29.14
CA ARG A 16 24.43 -16.08 -30.38
C ARG A 16 23.31 -15.06 -30.30
N LEU A 17 23.68 -13.80 -30.41
CA LEU A 17 22.81 -12.64 -30.59
C LEU A 17 22.31 -12.64 -32.06
N LEU A 18 21.00 -12.73 -32.27
CA LEU A 18 20.38 -12.49 -33.59
C LEU A 18 19.50 -11.25 -33.49
N PHE A 19 20.03 -10.16 -34.02
CA PHE A 19 19.33 -8.92 -34.32
C PHE A 19 18.42 -9.15 -35.54
N PHE A 20 17.12 -8.98 -35.40
CA PHE A 20 16.22 -8.77 -36.54
C PHE A 20 15.69 -7.33 -36.49
N LEU A 21 16.29 -6.52 -37.35
CA LEU A 21 15.79 -5.21 -37.76
C LEU A 21 14.84 -5.45 -38.94
N MET A 22 13.55 -5.17 -38.79
CA MET A 22 12.63 -5.13 -39.93
C MET A 22 11.96 -3.76 -40.01
N LEU A 23 12.42 -3.07 -41.04
CA LEU A 23 11.95 -1.86 -41.66
C LEU A 23 10.61 -2.13 -42.36
N SER A 24 9.61 -1.26 -42.19
CA SER A 24 8.46 -1.20 -43.10
C SER A 24 7.91 0.22 -43.14
N LEU A 25 8.05 0.81 -44.32
CA LEU A 25 7.70 2.16 -44.73
C LEU A 25 6.74 2.02 -45.92
N PHE A 26 5.49 2.47 -45.82
CA PHE A 26 4.61 2.87 -46.94
C PHE A 26 3.52 3.79 -46.35
N LEU A 27 3.52 5.11 -46.59
CA LEU A 27 3.05 5.86 -47.78
C LEU A 27 1.53 5.79 -48.01
N ASN A 28 0.91 6.97 -47.78
CA ASN A 28 -0.20 7.62 -48.49
C ASN A 28 -1.54 6.88 -48.67
N LEU A 29 -2.64 7.54 -48.29
CA LEU A 29 -3.49 8.24 -49.27
C LEU A 29 -4.47 9.20 -48.57
N SER A 30 -4.50 10.42 -49.07
CA SER A 30 -5.42 11.50 -48.75
C SER A 30 -6.83 11.22 -49.27
N CYS A 31 -7.85 11.67 -48.55
CA CYS A 31 -9.11 12.14 -49.12
C CYS A 31 -9.69 13.24 -48.22
N VAL A 32 -9.61 14.48 -48.71
CA VAL A 32 -10.36 15.64 -48.21
C VAL A 32 -11.61 15.78 -49.09
N PRO A 33 -12.80 15.94 -48.50
CA PRO A 33 -13.87 16.71 -49.11
C PRO A 33 -14.01 18.09 -48.44
N ASN A 34 -14.24 19.09 -49.29
CA ASN A 34 -14.46 20.51 -48.97
C ASN A 34 -15.84 20.70 -48.28
N PRO A 35 -16.09 21.87 -47.65
CA PRO A 35 -17.19 22.08 -46.72
C PRO A 35 -18.48 22.46 -47.45
N GLU A 36 -19.58 21.83 -47.04
CA GLU A 36 -20.92 22.35 -47.33
C GLU A 36 -21.48 23.06 -46.10
N ASP A 37 -22.06 24.20 -46.43
CA ASP A 37 -22.63 25.25 -45.62
C ASP A 37 -23.91 24.74 -44.92
N ILE A 38 -23.90 24.66 -43.59
CA ILE A 38 -25.10 24.39 -42.79
C ILE A 38 -25.28 25.49 -41.75
N THR A 39 -26.21 26.36 -42.12
CA THR A 39 -27.06 27.25 -41.32
C THR A 39 -27.08 27.03 -39.81
N LEU A 40 -26.75 28.10 -39.09
CA LEU A 40 -27.02 28.35 -37.68
C LEU A 40 -28.50 28.11 -37.34
N SER A 41 -28.75 27.22 -36.38
CA SER A 41 -29.92 27.30 -35.51
C SER A 41 -29.49 27.01 -34.08
N ASP A 42 -29.58 28.06 -33.25
CA ASP A 42 -29.42 28.04 -31.80
C ASP A 42 -30.49 27.17 -31.16
N ASN A 43 -30.08 26.03 -30.57
CA ASN A 43 -30.56 25.54 -29.28
C ASN A 43 -30.01 24.12 -29.03
N SER A 44 -29.02 24.00 -28.16
CA SER A 44 -29.01 22.97 -27.12
C SER A 44 -27.78 23.13 -26.23
N ASP A 45 -28.02 23.48 -24.97
CA ASP A 45 -27.15 23.16 -23.86
C ASP A 45 -27.02 21.63 -23.78
N VAL A 46 -26.07 21.07 -24.52
CA VAL A 46 -25.57 19.71 -24.29
C VAL A 46 -24.25 19.87 -23.54
N GLN A 47 -24.32 19.69 -22.22
CA GLN A 47 -23.15 19.47 -21.40
C GLN A 47 -22.37 18.29 -21.96
N ASN A 48 -21.26 18.60 -22.63
CA ASN A 48 -20.28 17.63 -23.07
C ASN A 48 -19.48 17.17 -21.83
N SER A 49 -20.12 16.41 -20.94
CA SER A 49 -19.42 15.72 -19.87
C SER A 49 -18.68 14.57 -20.50
N SER A 50 -17.36 14.73 -20.66
CA SER A 50 -16.48 13.59 -20.91
C SER A 50 -16.80 12.48 -19.89
N PRO A 51 -16.79 11.19 -20.28
CA PRO A 51 -16.98 10.10 -19.33
C PRO A 51 -15.96 10.27 -18.19
N PRO A 52 -16.34 10.00 -16.93
CA PRO A 52 -15.37 9.98 -15.85
C PRO A 52 -14.24 9.03 -16.25
N SER A 53 -12.98 9.46 -16.08
CA SER A 53 -11.86 8.56 -16.33
C SER A 53 -12.06 7.33 -15.44
N HIS A 54 -12.12 6.13 -16.04
CA HIS A 54 -12.44 4.86 -15.37
C HIS A 54 -11.67 4.65 -14.04
N SER A 55 -10.43 5.15 -13.96
CA SER A 55 -9.59 5.18 -12.76
C SER A 55 -10.24 5.75 -11.50
N SER A 56 -11.14 6.74 -11.59
CA SER A 56 -11.71 7.39 -10.39
C SER A 56 -12.88 6.63 -9.80
N TYR A 57 -13.57 5.79 -10.59
CA TYR A 57 -14.81 5.13 -10.19
C TYR A 57 -14.61 4.20 -8.98
N TYR A 58 -13.70 3.21 -9.08
CA TYR A 58 -13.47 2.27 -7.97
C TYR A 58 -12.90 2.97 -6.72
N ILE A 59 -12.11 4.03 -6.92
CA ILE A 59 -11.58 4.84 -5.81
C ILE A 59 -12.72 5.53 -5.07
N GLU A 60 -13.61 6.20 -5.79
CA GLU A 60 -14.77 6.91 -5.23
C GLU A 60 -15.72 5.96 -4.50
N GLU A 61 -16.03 4.80 -5.09
CA GLU A 61 -16.90 3.80 -4.48
C GLU A 61 -16.30 3.21 -3.19
N ILE A 62 -15.00 2.87 -3.19
CA ILE A 62 -14.31 2.42 -1.97
C ILE A 62 -14.33 3.52 -0.91
N MET A 63 -14.09 4.78 -1.29
CA MET A 63 -14.18 5.90 -0.37
C MET A 63 -15.60 6.07 0.20
N ALA A 64 -16.65 5.85 -0.60
CA ALA A 64 -18.03 5.87 -0.15
C ALA A 64 -18.35 4.74 0.85
N LEU A 65 -17.88 3.51 0.57
CA LEU A 65 -18.01 2.37 1.49
C LEU A 65 -17.38 2.67 2.86
N THR A 66 -16.21 3.32 2.88
CA THR A 66 -15.57 3.69 4.15
C THR A 66 -16.31 4.78 4.90
N HIS A 67 -16.81 5.81 4.19
CA HIS A 67 -17.49 6.96 4.79
C HIS A 67 -18.70 6.50 5.62
N ASN A 68 -19.50 5.59 5.05
CA ASN A 68 -20.72 5.07 5.66
C ASN A 68 -20.49 3.95 6.69
N SER A 69 -19.23 3.55 6.92
CA SER A 69 -18.91 2.42 7.79
C SER A 69 -18.97 2.78 9.27
N LYS A 70 -19.24 1.78 10.12
CA LYS A 70 -19.08 1.93 11.58
C LYS A 70 -17.61 2.10 12.01
N CYS A 71 -16.65 1.78 11.14
CA CYS A 71 -15.23 1.98 11.41
C CYS A 71 -14.87 3.47 11.44
N SER A 72 -15.41 4.28 10.54
CA SER A 72 -15.15 5.73 10.47
C SER A 72 -15.64 6.47 11.73
N ALA A 73 -16.70 5.98 12.36
CA ALA A 73 -17.26 6.54 13.58
C ALA A 73 -16.62 5.99 14.88
N TYR A 74 -15.75 4.98 14.78
CA TYR A 74 -15.19 4.30 15.95
C TYR A 74 -14.30 5.25 16.77
N SER A 75 -14.46 5.18 18.09
CA SER A 75 -13.65 5.96 19.05
C SER A 75 -12.53 5.08 19.60
N TRP A 76 -11.31 5.38 19.17
CA TRP A 76 -10.09 4.69 19.55
C TRP A 76 -9.64 5.14 20.95
N GLN A 77 -9.30 4.16 21.79
CA GLN A 77 -8.93 4.43 23.18
C GLN A 77 -7.69 5.33 23.24
N ASP A 78 -7.80 6.44 23.99
CA ASP A 78 -6.75 7.46 24.17
C ASP A 78 -6.25 8.08 22.85
N ARG A 79 -7.04 8.00 21.78
CA ARG A 79 -6.72 8.51 20.44
C ARG A 79 -7.87 9.25 19.77
N GLY A 80 -9.11 9.05 20.23
CA GLY A 80 -10.29 9.71 19.69
C GLY A 80 -10.76 9.07 18.39
N ARG A 81 -11.40 9.83 17.50
CA ARG A 81 -11.84 9.34 16.19
C ARG A 81 -10.71 9.41 15.17
N ALA A 82 -10.63 8.39 14.33
CA ALA A 82 -9.74 8.39 13.18
C ALA A 82 -10.12 9.51 12.19
N PRO A 83 -9.15 10.20 11.56
CA PRO A 83 -9.44 11.06 10.41
C PRO A 83 -10.14 10.27 9.29
N ALA A 84 -11.14 10.85 8.63
CA ALA A 84 -11.83 10.19 7.52
C ALA A 84 -10.85 9.80 6.39
N ALA A 85 -9.95 10.73 6.04
CA ALA A 85 -8.84 10.54 5.10
C ALA A 85 -7.95 9.32 5.44
N TYR A 86 -7.73 9.05 6.72
CA TYR A 86 -6.96 7.90 7.16
C TYR A 86 -7.68 6.59 6.85
N ILE A 87 -8.96 6.49 7.23
CA ILE A 87 -9.75 5.27 7.00
C ILE A 87 -9.92 4.99 5.50
N GLN A 88 -10.17 6.04 4.71
CA GLN A 88 -10.22 5.96 3.23
C GLN A 88 -8.91 5.47 2.63
N GLY A 89 -7.78 6.09 3.01
CA GLY A 89 -6.46 5.71 2.54
C GLY A 89 -6.09 4.27 2.93
N MET A 90 -6.41 3.85 4.15
CA MET A 90 -6.21 2.46 4.60
C MET A 90 -7.02 1.47 3.77
N ALA A 91 -8.28 1.78 3.44
CA ALA A 91 -9.13 0.91 2.63
C ALA A 91 -8.66 0.80 1.18
N LEU A 92 -8.25 1.92 0.55
CA LEU A 92 -7.69 1.90 -0.81
C LEU A 92 -6.36 1.14 -0.85
N THR A 93 -5.52 1.29 0.17
CA THR A 93 -4.26 0.54 0.23
C THR A 93 -4.52 -0.97 0.45
N PHE A 94 -5.51 -1.31 1.28
CA PHE A 94 -6.00 -2.68 1.40
C PHE A 94 -6.48 -3.23 0.05
N ALA A 95 -7.32 -2.47 -0.67
CA ALA A 95 -7.84 -2.86 -1.97
C ALA A 95 -6.72 -3.18 -2.96
N ARG A 96 -5.69 -2.33 -3.03
CA ARG A 96 -4.48 -2.60 -3.84
C ARG A 96 -3.76 -3.88 -3.39
N SER A 97 -3.51 -4.04 -2.09
CA SER A 97 -2.86 -5.25 -1.55
C SER A 97 -3.67 -6.51 -1.81
N PHE A 98 -4.99 -6.42 -1.77
CA PHE A 98 -5.90 -7.49 -2.09
C PHE A 98 -5.83 -7.86 -3.58
N CYS A 99 -5.80 -6.87 -4.46
CA CYS A 99 -5.59 -7.09 -5.89
C CYS A 99 -4.23 -7.73 -6.24
N ARG A 100 -3.18 -7.45 -5.45
CA ARG A 100 -1.91 -8.18 -5.55
C ARG A 100 -2.05 -9.69 -5.26
N LEU A 101 -3.07 -10.14 -4.52
CA LEU A 101 -3.33 -11.57 -4.31
C LEU A 101 -3.93 -12.25 -5.54
N LYS A 102 -4.65 -11.48 -6.37
CA LYS A 102 -5.41 -11.99 -7.51
C LYS A 102 -4.61 -11.95 -8.82
N THR A 103 -3.53 -11.19 -8.88
CA THR A 103 -2.65 -11.11 -10.06
C THR A 103 -1.67 -12.29 -10.17
N SER A 104 -1.35 -12.69 -11.40
CA SER A 104 -0.34 -13.71 -11.71
C SER A 104 1.07 -13.16 -11.91
N GLN A 105 1.28 -11.85 -11.78
CA GLN A 105 2.58 -11.21 -12.02
C GLN A 105 3.59 -11.55 -10.92
N ALA A 106 4.72 -12.15 -11.30
CA ALA A 106 5.73 -12.69 -10.38
C ALA A 106 6.29 -11.68 -9.36
N ALA A 107 6.45 -10.41 -9.73
CA ALA A 107 6.93 -9.37 -8.82
C ALA A 107 5.96 -9.14 -7.65
N PHE A 108 4.65 -9.19 -7.93
CA PHE A 108 3.59 -9.03 -6.93
C PHE A 108 3.38 -10.28 -6.09
N ILE A 109 3.74 -11.46 -6.61
CA ILE A 109 3.64 -12.73 -5.86
C ILE A 109 4.44 -12.65 -4.55
N SER A 110 5.65 -12.08 -4.53
CA SER A 110 6.48 -12.08 -3.31
C SER A 110 5.88 -11.23 -2.17
N ILE A 111 5.44 -10.00 -2.46
CA ILE A 111 4.77 -9.13 -1.49
C ILE A 111 3.44 -9.75 -1.06
N ALA A 112 2.61 -10.20 -2.01
CA ALA A 112 1.36 -10.89 -1.75
C ALA A 112 1.55 -12.11 -0.85
N THR A 113 2.62 -12.88 -1.06
CA THR A 113 2.97 -14.05 -0.25
C THR A 113 3.27 -13.64 1.19
N VAL A 114 4.09 -12.62 1.42
CA VAL A 114 4.38 -12.15 2.78
C VAL A 114 3.12 -11.66 3.49
N LEU A 115 2.27 -10.89 2.79
CA LEU A 115 1.03 -10.35 3.36
C LEU A 115 0.03 -11.45 3.74
N SER A 116 -0.07 -12.52 2.95
CA SER A 116 -1.13 -13.54 3.06
C SER A 116 -0.71 -14.88 3.69
N ASN A 117 0.58 -15.18 3.81
CA ASN A 117 1.03 -16.42 4.41
C ASN A 117 0.73 -16.44 5.91
N ASN A 118 0.46 -17.62 6.47
CA ASN A 118 0.48 -17.84 7.92
C ASN A 118 1.86 -18.37 8.32
N THR A 119 2.61 -17.61 9.13
CA THR A 119 3.96 -18.02 9.54
C THR A 119 3.94 -18.98 10.74
N GLY A 120 2.90 -18.91 11.57
CA GLY A 120 2.83 -19.61 12.85
C GLY A 120 3.83 -19.13 13.91
N ASP A 121 4.61 -18.06 13.67
CA ASP A 121 5.66 -17.59 14.57
C ASP A 121 5.33 -16.24 15.22
N ALA A 122 4.79 -16.29 16.45
CA ALA A 122 4.45 -15.10 17.24
C ALA A 122 5.65 -14.21 17.64
N LYS A 123 6.90 -14.66 17.42
CA LYS A 123 8.09 -13.82 17.66
C LYS A 123 8.25 -12.75 16.57
N ILE A 124 7.91 -13.08 15.33
CA ILE A 124 8.08 -12.21 14.16
C ILE A 124 6.75 -11.69 13.60
N ASP A 125 5.67 -12.47 13.75
CA ASP A 125 4.39 -12.24 13.09
C ASP A 125 3.34 -11.74 14.07
N ALA A 126 2.83 -10.54 13.79
CA ALA A 126 1.82 -9.88 14.58
C ALA A 126 0.48 -10.63 14.54
N LEU A 127 0.10 -11.26 13.43
CA LEU A 127 -1.18 -11.98 13.35
C LEU A 127 -1.19 -13.19 14.27
N THR A 128 -0.11 -13.98 14.27
CA THR A 128 0.04 -15.08 15.22
C THR A 128 0.05 -14.57 16.66
N TYR A 129 0.78 -13.48 16.93
CA TYR A 129 0.84 -12.85 18.26
C TYR A 129 -0.50 -12.30 18.76
N TYR A 130 -1.36 -11.85 17.83
CA TYR A 130 -2.70 -11.30 18.09
C TYR A 130 -3.83 -12.33 17.97
N SER A 131 -3.55 -13.59 17.65
CA SER A 131 -4.55 -14.62 17.36
C SER A 131 -5.72 -14.66 18.36
N SER A 132 -5.45 -14.61 19.67
CA SER A 132 -6.51 -14.60 20.68
C SER A 132 -7.42 -13.35 20.63
N LEU A 133 -6.88 -12.18 20.29
CA LEU A 133 -7.67 -10.95 20.14
C LEU A 133 -8.53 -10.99 18.88
N PHE A 134 -8.02 -11.56 17.77
CA PHE A 134 -8.86 -11.80 16.59
C PHE A 134 -10.03 -12.71 16.92
N SER A 135 -9.78 -13.84 17.59
CA SER A 135 -10.84 -14.78 17.98
C SER A 135 -11.88 -14.15 18.91
N GLN A 136 -11.45 -13.34 19.89
CA GLN A 136 -12.37 -12.61 20.79
C GLN A 136 -13.25 -11.61 20.05
N SER A 137 -12.72 -10.98 19.00
CA SER A 137 -13.47 -10.07 18.13
C SER A 137 -14.27 -10.79 17.04
N GLY A 138 -14.41 -12.12 17.11
CA GLY A 138 -15.18 -12.93 16.16
C GLY A 138 -14.54 -13.05 14.77
N MET A 139 -13.24 -12.75 14.64
CA MET A 139 -12.49 -12.89 13.41
C MET A 139 -11.69 -14.19 13.41
N SER A 140 -11.69 -14.89 12.27
CA SER A 140 -10.88 -16.08 12.10
C SER A 140 -9.58 -15.74 11.38
N LEU A 141 -8.52 -16.44 11.73
CA LEU A 141 -7.26 -16.43 10.97
C LEU A 141 -7.11 -17.77 10.26
N THR A 142 -8.20 -18.25 9.62
CA THR A 142 -8.12 -19.49 8.84
C THR A 142 -7.04 -19.35 7.77
N ASN A 143 -6.53 -20.47 7.23
CA ASN A 143 -5.55 -20.47 6.12
C ASN A 143 -6.14 -19.92 4.79
N ASN A 144 -7.14 -19.04 4.85
CA ASN A 144 -7.62 -18.23 3.77
C ASN A 144 -6.76 -16.97 3.64
N ARG A 145 -6.11 -16.83 2.48
CA ARG A 145 -5.21 -15.71 2.14
C ARG A 145 -5.93 -14.37 2.18
N ASP A 146 -7.19 -14.34 1.75
CA ASP A 146 -8.00 -13.13 1.66
C ASP A 146 -8.36 -12.62 3.07
N GLU A 147 -8.84 -13.52 3.94
CA GLU A 147 -9.13 -13.23 5.35
C GLU A 147 -7.86 -12.82 6.12
N THR A 148 -6.72 -13.41 5.79
CA THR A 148 -5.43 -13.07 6.39
C THR A 148 -5.02 -11.63 6.10
N VAL A 149 -5.09 -11.21 4.83
CA VAL A 149 -4.75 -9.82 4.46
C VAL A 149 -5.77 -8.84 5.04
N ARG A 150 -7.06 -9.17 5.04
CA ARG A 150 -8.09 -8.33 5.65
C ARG A 150 -7.87 -8.16 7.15
N SER A 151 -7.50 -9.23 7.85
CA SER A 151 -7.17 -9.22 9.28
C SER A 151 -5.90 -8.40 9.55
N LEU A 152 -4.88 -8.52 8.70
CA LEU A 152 -3.66 -7.72 8.76
C LEU A 152 -3.96 -6.22 8.69
N TYR A 153 -4.76 -5.79 7.72
CA TYR A 153 -5.16 -4.41 7.59
C TYR A 153 -6.07 -3.95 8.73
N THR A 154 -6.93 -4.82 9.27
CA THR A 154 -7.73 -4.51 10.46
C THR A 154 -6.83 -4.15 11.66
N LEU A 155 -5.79 -4.94 11.92
CA LEU A 155 -4.79 -4.63 12.94
C LEU A 155 -3.98 -3.38 12.57
N GLY A 156 -3.63 -3.22 11.29
CA GLY A 156 -2.92 -2.07 10.76
C GLY A 156 -3.63 -0.75 11.02
N ILE A 157 -4.97 -0.70 10.89
CA ILE A 157 -5.75 0.50 11.22
C ILE A 157 -5.55 0.87 12.71
N GLY A 158 -5.60 -0.12 13.60
CA GLY A 158 -5.34 0.11 15.02
C GLY A 158 -3.91 0.56 15.29
N LEU A 159 -2.93 0.02 14.57
CA LEU A 159 -1.54 0.43 14.70
C LEU A 159 -1.33 1.89 14.30
N GLY A 160 -1.81 2.32 13.14
CA GLY A 160 -1.61 3.70 12.70
C GLY A 160 -2.31 4.71 13.62
N MET A 161 -3.43 4.33 14.25
CA MET A 161 -4.03 5.15 15.32
C MET A 161 -3.12 5.24 16.56
N ARG A 162 -2.41 4.18 16.93
CA ARG A 162 -1.48 4.21 18.07
C ARG A 162 -0.21 5.00 17.79
N GLU A 163 0.36 4.86 16.58
CA GLU A 163 1.63 5.49 16.18
C GLU A 163 1.48 6.98 15.85
N SER A 164 0.42 7.37 15.14
CA SER A 164 0.29 8.74 14.59
C SER A 164 -1.11 9.35 14.74
N SER A 165 -2.05 8.66 15.39
CA SER A 165 -3.48 9.02 15.34
C SER A 165 -4.02 9.11 13.91
N GLY A 166 -3.46 8.30 12.99
CA GLY A 166 -3.84 8.26 11.58
C GLY A 166 -3.32 9.44 10.75
N LYS A 167 -2.33 10.19 11.23
CA LYS A 167 -1.77 11.33 10.49
C LYS A 167 -0.57 10.89 9.65
N TYR A 168 -0.66 11.15 8.35
CA TYR A 168 0.35 10.71 7.39
C TYR A 168 1.73 11.36 7.52
N CYS A 169 1.78 12.52 8.16
CA CYS A 169 2.90 13.46 8.13
C CYS A 169 3.65 13.58 9.44
N GLU A 170 3.37 12.72 10.42
CA GLU A 170 4.06 12.77 11.72
C GLU A 170 5.57 12.61 11.51
N GLY A 171 6.34 13.42 12.22
CA GLY A 171 7.79 13.39 12.19
C GLY A 171 8.35 12.49 13.27
N ARG A 172 9.66 12.61 13.47
CA ARG A 172 10.35 11.93 14.55
C ARG A 172 9.68 12.25 15.90
N ASP A 173 9.45 11.22 16.69
CA ASP A 173 9.16 11.38 18.11
C ASP A 173 10.34 12.11 18.78
N MET A 174 10.09 13.34 19.22
CA MET A 174 11.10 14.20 19.85
C MET A 174 11.53 13.68 21.22
N SER A 175 10.75 12.82 21.86
CA SER A 175 11.08 12.17 23.13
C SER A 175 11.93 10.91 22.97
N ALA A 176 12.04 10.35 21.76
CA ALA A 176 12.84 9.18 21.48
C ALA A 176 14.34 9.51 21.26
N SER A 177 15.21 8.57 21.63
CA SER A 177 16.67 8.65 21.44
C SER A 177 17.13 8.31 20.02
N ASN A 178 16.24 7.82 19.16
CA ASN A 178 16.53 7.50 17.77
C ASN A 178 16.57 8.78 16.91
N THR A 179 17.65 9.54 17.05
CA THR A 179 17.76 10.89 16.48
C THR A 179 18.56 10.96 15.17
N SER A 180 19.12 9.84 14.72
CA SER A 180 19.92 9.80 13.49
C SER A 180 19.03 9.67 12.25
N ALA A 181 19.52 10.07 11.08
CA ALA A 181 18.78 9.91 9.82
C ALA A 181 18.35 8.46 9.55
N SER A 182 19.16 7.47 9.96
CA SER A 182 18.91 6.05 9.70
C SER A 182 17.91 5.43 10.68
N THR A 183 17.82 5.98 11.89
CA THR A 183 17.01 5.41 12.99
C THR A 183 15.79 6.24 13.34
N ALA A 184 15.72 7.51 12.93
CA ALA A 184 14.55 8.34 13.12
C ALA A 184 13.35 7.78 12.35
N GLU A 185 12.27 7.59 13.07
CA GLU A 185 10.99 7.13 12.55
C GLU A 185 10.19 8.29 11.96
N ALA A 186 9.36 8.01 10.96
CA ALA A 186 8.52 9.01 10.32
C ALA A 186 7.27 8.41 9.69
N GLY A 187 6.29 9.27 9.41
CA GLY A 187 5.07 8.94 8.71
C GLY A 187 4.03 8.28 9.61
N ILE A 188 3.01 7.71 8.97
CA ILE A 188 1.80 7.24 9.65
C ILE A 188 2.01 6.04 10.57
N PHE A 189 3.01 5.21 10.28
CA PHE A 189 3.37 4.02 11.04
C PHE A 189 4.70 4.16 11.77
N GLN A 190 5.34 5.34 11.74
CA GLN A 190 6.60 5.62 12.44
C GLN A 190 7.67 4.54 12.16
N THR A 191 8.03 4.32 10.88
CA THR A 191 9.10 3.38 10.51
C THR A 191 10.39 4.12 10.19
N SER A 192 11.53 3.45 10.41
CA SER A 192 12.88 4.00 10.21
C SER A 192 13.60 3.37 9.02
N TYR A 193 14.55 4.07 8.42
CA TYR A 193 15.26 3.61 7.22
C TYR A 193 15.99 2.28 7.41
N ASN A 194 16.63 2.07 8.55
CA ASN A 194 17.32 0.81 8.86
C ASN A 194 16.39 -0.42 8.92
N SER A 195 15.06 -0.23 9.02
CA SER A 195 14.09 -1.33 8.99
C SER A 195 13.98 -2.02 7.62
N LEU A 196 14.48 -1.39 6.54
CA LEU A 196 14.59 -2.01 5.20
C LEU A 196 15.40 -3.32 5.20
N SER A 197 16.30 -3.49 6.16
CA SER A 197 17.11 -4.70 6.32
C SER A 197 16.33 -5.90 6.89
N ALA A 198 15.08 -5.71 7.35
CA ALA A 198 14.28 -6.76 7.96
C ALA A 198 13.77 -7.80 6.94
N SER A 199 13.62 -7.42 5.67
CA SER A 199 13.17 -8.29 4.58
C SER A 199 13.49 -7.67 3.23
N GLU A 200 13.84 -8.49 2.24
CA GLU A 200 14.09 -8.01 0.88
C GLU A 200 12.83 -7.40 0.24
N GLU A 201 11.64 -7.89 0.61
CA GLU A 201 10.34 -7.41 0.12
C GLU A 201 10.10 -5.95 0.50
N LEU A 202 10.60 -5.49 1.65
CA LEU A 202 10.55 -4.07 2.03
C LEU A 202 11.34 -3.18 1.07
N SER A 203 12.52 -3.66 0.64
CA SER A 203 13.35 -2.95 -0.32
C SER A 203 12.74 -2.97 -1.73
N LYS A 204 12.15 -4.09 -2.14
CA LYS A 204 11.40 -4.21 -3.40
C LYS A 204 10.20 -3.25 -3.41
N LEU A 205 9.41 -3.22 -2.34
CA LEU A 205 8.26 -2.31 -2.20
C LEU A 205 8.69 -0.84 -2.24
N TYR A 206 9.78 -0.49 -1.53
CA TYR A 206 10.29 0.89 -1.55
C TYR A 206 10.70 1.33 -2.95
N ASN A 207 11.41 0.49 -3.69
CA ASN A 207 11.79 0.77 -5.06
C ASN A 207 10.57 0.84 -6.01
N GLU A 208 9.58 -0.04 -5.84
CA GLU A 208 8.33 -0.01 -6.60
C GLU A 208 7.65 1.36 -6.48
N TYR A 209 7.41 1.83 -5.26
CA TYR A 209 6.72 3.09 -5.02
C TYR A 209 7.54 4.32 -5.42
N LYS A 210 8.88 4.26 -5.35
CA LYS A 210 9.73 5.33 -5.90
C LYS A 210 9.59 5.49 -7.41
N LEU A 211 9.34 4.39 -8.13
CA LEU A 211 9.14 4.39 -9.58
C LEU A 211 7.69 4.74 -9.98
N ALA A 212 6.75 4.66 -9.05
CA ALA A 212 5.32 4.87 -9.27
C ALA A 212 4.73 5.83 -8.21
N PRO A 213 5.14 7.10 -8.16
CA PRO A 213 4.73 8.04 -7.11
C PRO A 213 3.22 8.35 -7.14
N HIS A 214 2.53 8.15 -8.25
CA HIS A 214 1.07 8.30 -8.32
C HIS A 214 0.34 7.26 -7.44
N LYS A 215 0.99 6.13 -7.10
CA LYS A 215 0.46 5.13 -6.16
C LYS A 215 0.37 5.63 -4.72
N CYS A 216 1.00 6.75 -4.38
CA CYS A 216 1.20 7.20 -3.01
C CYS A 216 -0.08 7.56 -2.25
N LEU A 217 -1.19 7.82 -2.95
CA LEU A 217 -2.48 8.24 -2.38
C LEU A 217 -2.37 9.45 -1.43
N LEU A 218 -1.38 10.32 -1.65
CA LEU A 218 -1.14 11.46 -0.77
C LEU A 218 -2.35 12.38 -0.67
N GLU A 219 -3.04 12.62 -1.78
CA GLU A 219 -4.25 13.46 -1.82
C GLU A 219 -5.36 12.90 -0.92
N VAL A 220 -5.56 11.58 -0.94
CA VAL A 220 -6.55 10.91 -0.08
C VAL A 220 -6.17 11.06 1.38
N PHE A 221 -4.94 10.66 1.75
CA PHE A 221 -4.48 10.66 3.14
C PHE A 221 -4.29 12.06 3.72
N SER A 222 -4.09 13.09 2.90
CA SER A 222 -3.90 14.47 3.34
C SER A 222 -5.19 15.29 3.39
N SER A 223 -6.29 14.77 2.82
CA SER A 223 -7.57 15.47 2.76
C SER A 223 -8.04 15.93 4.15
N ASN A 224 -8.17 17.25 4.31
CA ASN A 224 -8.55 17.92 5.56
C ASN A 224 -7.64 17.63 6.77
N ILE A 225 -6.44 17.10 6.57
CA ILE A 225 -5.46 16.90 7.64
C ILE A 225 -4.48 18.08 7.66
N LYS A 226 -4.40 18.77 8.80
CA LYS A 226 -3.38 19.77 9.04
C LYS A 226 -2.18 19.16 9.74
N CYS A 227 -1.06 19.16 9.04
CA CYS A 227 0.22 18.73 9.55
C CYS A 227 0.97 19.91 10.15
N LYS A 228 1.53 19.74 11.35
CA LYS A 228 2.60 20.64 11.79
C LYS A 228 3.83 20.34 10.96
N THR A 229 4.67 21.34 10.72
CA THR A 229 5.99 21.13 10.13
C THR A 229 6.73 20.13 11.00
N SER A 230 6.95 18.93 10.48
CA SER A 230 7.54 17.83 11.22
C SER A 230 8.97 17.64 10.75
N SER A 231 9.93 17.73 11.68
CA SER A 231 11.35 17.71 11.35
C SER A 231 11.74 16.41 10.62
N ILE A 232 12.68 16.52 9.69
CA ILE A 232 13.46 15.41 9.15
C ILE A 232 14.80 15.41 9.87
N ALA A 233 15.21 14.25 10.37
CA ALA A 233 16.48 14.12 11.08
C ALA A 233 17.62 13.86 10.09
N GLY A 234 18.69 14.65 10.21
CA GLY A 234 19.94 14.49 9.44
C GLY A 234 19.77 14.69 7.93
N THR A 235 20.66 14.05 7.16
CA THR A 235 20.72 14.12 5.68
C THR A 235 20.96 12.73 5.08
N GLY A 236 20.92 12.62 3.75
CA GLY A 236 21.20 11.38 3.02
C GLY A 236 20.04 10.39 2.99
N PRO A 237 20.29 9.10 2.65
CA PRO A 237 19.23 8.13 2.35
C PRO A 237 18.18 7.94 3.45
N GLY A 238 18.59 8.07 4.71
CA GLY A 238 17.65 7.99 5.84
C GLY A 238 16.72 9.20 5.95
N ALA A 239 17.23 10.40 5.65
CA ALA A 239 16.41 11.60 5.57
C ALA A 239 15.46 11.54 4.35
N ASP A 240 15.93 11.02 3.22
CA ASP A 240 15.11 10.80 2.03
C ASP A 240 13.98 9.79 2.30
N TYR A 241 14.27 8.71 3.03
CA TYR A 241 13.26 7.73 3.44
C TYR A 241 12.22 8.34 4.39
N GLN A 242 12.63 9.19 5.34
CA GLN A 242 11.69 9.91 6.20
C GLN A 242 10.78 10.84 5.39
N ALA A 243 11.34 11.59 4.45
CA ALA A 243 10.57 12.44 3.54
C ALA A 243 9.58 11.61 2.72
N PHE A 244 10.05 10.48 2.18
CA PHE A 244 9.25 9.60 1.36
C PHE A 244 8.07 8.98 2.11
N ASN A 245 8.26 8.53 3.36
CA ASN A 245 7.16 8.00 4.17
C ASN A 245 6.06 9.05 4.40
N LYS A 246 6.44 10.33 4.53
CA LYS A 246 5.48 11.44 4.68
C LYS A 246 4.83 11.84 3.36
N SER A 247 5.50 11.69 2.22
CA SER A 247 4.93 12.00 0.91
C SER A 247 4.21 10.82 0.27
N CYS A 248 4.38 9.61 0.80
CA CYS A 248 3.86 8.37 0.24
C CYS A 248 3.17 7.48 1.29
N PRO A 249 2.00 7.89 1.80
CA PRO A 249 1.32 7.15 2.87
C PRO A 249 0.82 5.76 2.46
N ALA A 250 0.46 5.53 1.20
CA ALA A 250 0.14 4.18 0.72
C ALA A 250 1.35 3.23 0.81
N PHE A 251 2.55 3.72 0.44
CA PHE A 251 3.80 2.98 0.67
C PHE A 251 4.00 2.69 2.15
N ALA A 252 3.92 3.71 3.01
CA ALA A 252 4.12 3.55 4.45
C ALA A 252 3.15 2.50 5.04
N THR A 253 1.94 2.45 4.49
CA THR A 253 0.90 1.48 4.87
C THR A 253 1.26 0.05 4.45
N GLU A 254 1.51 -0.21 3.17
CA GLU A 254 1.93 -1.56 2.72
C GLU A 254 3.22 -2.01 3.41
N TYR A 255 4.16 -1.08 3.61
CA TYR A 255 5.42 -1.32 4.30
C TYR A 255 5.19 -1.80 5.74
N ALA A 256 4.33 -1.10 6.47
CA ALA A 256 3.97 -1.48 7.83
C ALA A 256 3.26 -2.84 7.88
N MET A 257 2.44 -3.17 6.88
CA MET A 257 1.78 -4.47 6.81
C MET A 257 2.81 -5.59 6.63
N ILE A 258 3.83 -5.41 5.79
CA ILE A 258 4.95 -6.35 5.68
C ILE A 258 5.71 -6.44 7.01
N MET A 259 6.05 -5.31 7.63
CA MET A 259 6.75 -5.25 8.93
C MET A 259 6.00 -5.99 10.03
N LEU A 260 4.66 -5.90 10.06
CA LEU A 260 3.82 -6.67 10.98
C LEU A 260 3.97 -8.19 10.79
N ARG A 261 4.30 -8.67 9.59
CA ARG A 261 4.50 -10.11 9.33
C ARG A 261 5.93 -10.57 9.60
N VAL A 262 6.92 -9.73 9.33
CA VAL A 262 8.35 -10.15 9.35
C VAL A 262 9.13 -9.66 10.58
N ARG A 263 8.68 -8.59 11.24
CA ARG A 263 9.38 -7.96 12.37
C ARG A 263 8.42 -7.20 13.27
N ARG A 264 7.38 -7.86 13.77
CA ARG A 264 6.36 -7.25 14.66
C ARG A 264 6.96 -6.55 15.88
N ASN A 265 8.12 -7.00 16.35
CA ASN A 265 8.79 -6.44 17.52
C ASN A 265 9.34 -5.02 17.32
N HIS A 266 9.34 -4.50 16.09
CA HIS A 266 9.63 -3.10 15.80
C HIS A 266 8.61 -2.16 16.48
N TYR A 267 7.33 -2.53 16.47
CA TYR A 267 6.25 -1.68 16.97
C TYR A 267 5.99 -1.90 18.46
N GLY A 268 6.34 -0.92 19.29
CA GLY A 268 6.02 -0.91 20.71
C GLY A 268 4.54 -1.17 21.03
N PRO A 269 3.59 -0.46 20.37
CA PRO A 269 2.16 -0.67 20.55
C PRO A 269 1.69 -2.09 20.22
N ILE A 270 2.28 -2.74 19.22
CA ILE A 270 1.98 -4.16 18.91
C ILE A 270 2.45 -5.05 20.05
N ASN A 271 3.69 -4.85 20.53
CA ASN A 271 4.28 -5.65 21.60
C ASN A 271 3.51 -5.55 22.93
N ARG A 272 2.88 -4.41 23.18
CA ARG A 272 2.06 -4.17 24.38
C ARG A 272 0.57 -4.45 24.16
N LYS A 273 0.18 -4.95 22.99
CA LYS A 273 -1.21 -5.21 22.59
C LYS A 273 -2.13 -3.98 22.66
N GLU A 274 -1.58 -2.80 22.38
CA GLU A 274 -2.30 -1.52 22.43
C GLU A 274 -3.04 -1.20 21.12
N ALA A 275 -2.59 -1.74 19.98
CA ALA A 275 -3.32 -1.62 18.73
C ALA A 275 -4.62 -2.43 18.81
N GLN A 276 -5.77 -1.76 18.69
CA GLN A 276 -7.07 -2.40 18.83
C GLN A 276 -7.46 -3.14 17.55
N VAL A 277 -7.99 -4.36 17.68
CA VAL A 277 -8.56 -5.12 16.55
C VAL A 277 -10.07 -4.90 16.54
N VAL A 278 -10.54 -4.05 15.62
CA VAL A 278 -11.93 -3.55 15.62
C VAL A 278 -12.78 -4.27 14.57
N GLN A 279 -13.82 -4.98 15.02
CA GLN A 279 -14.70 -5.77 14.14
C GLN A 279 -15.38 -4.93 13.04
N SER A 280 -15.82 -3.71 13.34
CA SER A 280 -16.45 -2.84 12.33
C SER A 280 -15.48 -2.41 11.23
N CYS A 281 -14.18 -2.35 11.50
CA CYS A 281 -13.16 -2.09 10.50
C CYS A 281 -12.92 -3.32 9.63
N ASN A 282 -12.93 -4.53 10.20
CA ASN A 282 -12.90 -5.76 9.40
C ASN A 282 -14.12 -5.88 8.47
N GLN A 283 -15.32 -5.55 8.96
CA GLN A 283 -16.55 -5.55 8.16
C GLN A 283 -16.48 -4.54 7.01
N MET A 284 -15.97 -3.33 7.25
CA MET A 284 -15.74 -2.34 6.20
C MET A 284 -14.78 -2.88 5.12
N LEU A 285 -13.66 -3.48 5.52
CA LEU A 285 -12.71 -4.07 4.58
C LEU A 285 -13.30 -5.30 3.86
N ASN A 286 -14.22 -6.04 4.48
CA ASN A 286 -14.97 -7.11 3.81
C ASN A 286 -15.86 -6.52 2.71
N SER A 287 -16.57 -5.42 2.96
CA SER A 287 -17.37 -4.76 1.92
C SER A 287 -16.52 -4.27 0.75
N VAL A 288 -15.32 -3.75 1.02
CA VAL A 288 -14.35 -3.39 -0.02
C VAL A 288 -13.90 -4.60 -0.82
N GLN A 289 -13.59 -5.71 -0.13
CA GLN A 289 -13.27 -6.97 -0.78
C GLN A 289 -14.42 -7.45 -1.68
N ASP A 290 -15.63 -7.56 -1.14
CA ASP A 290 -16.81 -8.02 -1.89
C ASP A 290 -17.04 -7.15 -3.14
N TYR A 291 -16.85 -5.83 -3.02
CA TYR A 291 -16.97 -4.91 -4.14
C TYR A 291 -15.95 -5.20 -5.25
N ILE A 292 -14.68 -5.43 -4.89
CA ILE A 292 -13.63 -5.79 -5.85
C ILE A 292 -13.89 -7.16 -6.48
N GLU A 293 -14.35 -8.15 -5.72
CA GLU A 293 -14.60 -9.51 -6.22
C GLU A 293 -15.80 -9.58 -7.18
N ASN A 294 -16.71 -8.61 -7.11
CA ASN A 294 -17.87 -8.54 -7.99
C ASN A 294 -17.57 -7.90 -9.36
N ASP A 295 -16.37 -7.38 -9.59
CA ASP A 295 -15.99 -6.79 -10.88
C ASP A 295 -14.55 -7.15 -11.27
N LEU A 296 -14.42 -7.89 -12.36
CA LEU A 296 -13.12 -8.37 -12.86
C LEU A 296 -12.16 -7.23 -13.25
N ASN A 297 -12.67 -6.03 -13.54
CA ASN A 297 -11.84 -4.89 -13.94
C ASN A 297 -11.36 -4.06 -12.74
N ALA A 298 -11.92 -4.27 -11.54
CA ALA A 298 -11.60 -3.47 -10.36
C ALA A 298 -10.09 -3.49 -10.05
N CYS A 299 -9.46 -4.65 -10.20
CA CYS A 299 -8.04 -4.77 -9.91
C CYS A 299 -7.13 -4.14 -10.96
N ASP A 300 -7.57 -4.01 -12.21
CA ASP A 300 -6.76 -3.33 -13.23
C ASP A 300 -6.71 -1.82 -12.95
N ASP A 301 -7.84 -1.24 -12.54
CA ASP A 301 -7.93 0.18 -12.16
C ASP A 301 -7.30 0.49 -10.80
N LEU A 302 -7.30 -0.46 -9.84
CA LEU A 302 -6.65 -0.28 -8.53
C LEU A 302 -5.14 -0.59 -8.54
N ASN A 303 -4.64 -1.25 -9.58
CA ASN A 303 -3.21 -1.51 -9.79
C ASN A 303 -2.45 -0.31 -10.38
N LEU A 304 -3.17 0.78 -10.71
CA LEU A 304 -2.59 2.09 -11.04
C LEU A 304 -1.59 2.52 -9.97
#